data_AF-A0A0A8B2Y2-F1
#
_entry.id   AF-A0A0A8B2Y2-F1
#
_cell.length_a   1.000
_cell.length_b   1.000
_cell.length_c   1.000
_cell.angle_alpha   90.00
_cell.angle_beta   90.00
_cell.angle_gamma   90.00
#
_symmetry.space_group_name_H-M   'P 1'
#
loop_
_entity.id
_entity.type
_entity.pdbx_description
1 polymer ?
#
loop_
_entity_poly.entity_id
_entity_poly.type
_entity_poly.pdbx_seq_one_letter_code
_entity_poly.pdbx_strand_id
1 'polypeptide(L)'
;MASTTTGGIKLSKPDVTDQVTDTIKRLGDNFEAISAALYPIGCIYMSTVNKTPGFGTWEPIQGRFILGASSAYPAGSTGGEASHALTVSEMPRHNHSVLLKGQGSGGAGIDFSASGASGGPFGGGYIGETGSGAAHNNMPPYVAAYMWKRTA
;
A
#
# COMPACT_ATOMS: atom_id res chain seq x y z
N MET A 1 22.88 -49.19 10.88
CA MET A 1 23.10 -48.89 9.45
C MET A 1 23.82 -47.55 9.38
N ALA A 2 24.23 -47.04 8.22
CA ALA A 2 24.75 -45.66 8.20
C ALA A 2 23.58 -44.67 8.27
N SER A 3 23.83 -43.48 8.83
CA SER A 3 22.96 -42.31 8.70
C SER A 3 22.51 -42.09 7.25
N THR A 4 21.29 -41.58 7.06
CA THR A 4 20.73 -41.31 5.72
C THR A 4 20.22 -39.88 5.60
N THR A 5 20.09 -39.39 4.37
CA THR A 5 19.58 -38.04 4.08
C THR A 5 18.34 -38.12 3.20
N THR A 6 17.29 -37.36 3.53
CA THR A 6 16.06 -37.32 2.73
C THR A 6 16.26 -36.60 1.40
N GLY A 7 15.57 -37.02 0.34
CA GLY A 7 15.42 -36.21 -0.87
C GLY A 7 14.63 -34.92 -0.60
N GLY A 8 15.00 -33.80 -1.21
CA GLY A 8 14.38 -32.49 -0.97
C GLY A 8 15.18 -31.62 0.01
N ILE A 9 14.61 -31.31 1.18
CA ILE A 9 15.20 -30.41 2.22
C ILE A 9 16.50 -30.97 2.84
N LYS A 10 16.96 -32.16 2.41
CA LYS A 10 18.22 -32.81 2.84
C LYS A 10 18.33 -32.99 4.36
N LEU A 11 17.25 -33.40 5.01
CA LEU A 11 17.28 -33.72 6.44
C LEU A 11 18.06 -35.01 6.68
N SER A 12 18.97 -34.95 7.64
CA SER A 12 19.72 -36.11 8.13
C SER A 12 18.87 -36.90 9.12
N LYS A 13 18.77 -38.21 8.90
CA LYS A 13 18.19 -39.18 9.83
C LYS A 13 19.34 -39.94 10.52
N PRO A 14 19.64 -39.62 11.81
CA PRO A 14 20.69 -40.29 12.56
C PRO A 14 20.45 -41.80 12.70
N ASP A 15 21.53 -42.56 12.77
CA ASP A 15 21.51 -43.98 13.14
C ASP A 15 22.09 -44.16 14.55
N VAL A 16 21.65 -45.21 15.23
CA VAL A 16 22.10 -45.55 16.59
C VAL A 16 23.61 -45.85 16.68
N THR A 17 24.26 -46.10 15.54
CA THR A 17 25.70 -46.35 15.44
C THR A 17 26.53 -45.09 15.16
N ASP A 18 25.92 -43.93 14.93
CA ASP A 18 26.65 -42.68 14.73
C ASP A 18 27.31 -42.20 16.04
N GLN A 19 28.44 -41.50 15.91
CA GLN A 19 29.01 -40.79 17.07
C GLN A 19 28.03 -39.71 17.54
N VAL A 20 27.87 -39.58 18.86
CA VAL A 20 26.94 -38.62 19.47
C VAL A 20 27.20 -37.20 18.98
N THR A 21 28.46 -36.79 18.88
CA THR A 21 28.85 -35.45 18.39
C THR A 21 28.39 -35.20 16.96
N ASP A 22 28.47 -36.20 16.07
CA ASP A 22 28.06 -36.07 14.68
C ASP A 22 26.54 -36.03 14.55
N THR A 23 25.85 -36.82 15.36
CA THR A 23 24.38 -36.76 15.49
C THR A 23 23.92 -35.37 15.92
N ILE A 24 24.55 -34.77 16.92
CA ILE A 24 24.21 -33.41 17.39
C ILE A 24 24.40 -32.38 16.28
N LYS A 25 25.53 -32.43 15.56
CA LYS A 25 25.80 -31.51 14.44
C LYS A 25 24.74 -31.64 13.33
N ARG A 26 24.45 -32.85 12.89
CA ARG A 26 23.46 -33.13 11.84
C ARG A 26 22.05 -32.68 12.23
N LEU A 27 21.68 -32.83 13.50
CA LEU A 27 20.40 -32.32 14.01
C LEU A 27 20.37 -30.78 14.03
N GLY A 28 21.49 -30.12 14.36
CA GLY A 28 21.65 -28.68 14.19
C GLY A 28 21.45 -28.23 12.74
N ASP A 29 22.10 -28.92 11.80
CA ASP A 29 21.98 -28.63 10.36
C ASP A 29 20.54 -28.81 9.85
N ASN A 30 19.80 -29.79 10.39
CA ASN A 30 18.39 -29.98 10.06
C ASN A 30 17.52 -28.76 10.45
N PHE A 31 17.78 -28.13 11.61
CA PHE A 31 17.04 -26.94 12.01
C PHE A 31 17.24 -25.79 11.03
N GLU A 32 18.48 -25.58 10.59
CA GLU A 32 18.80 -24.56 9.58
C GLU A 32 18.16 -24.88 8.22
N ALA A 33 18.18 -26.16 7.81
CA ALA A 33 17.55 -26.60 6.57
C ALA A 33 16.03 -26.38 6.58
N ILE A 34 15.36 -26.70 7.70
CA ILE A 34 13.91 -26.46 7.86
C ILE A 34 13.62 -24.96 7.88
N SER A 35 14.40 -24.17 8.62
CA SER A 35 14.27 -22.70 8.69
C SER A 35 14.39 -22.06 7.30
N ALA A 36 15.41 -22.44 6.52
CA ALA A 36 15.63 -21.93 5.18
C ALA A 36 14.53 -22.38 4.18
N ALA A 37 13.94 -23.56 4.38
CA ALA A 37 12.87 -24.07 3.53
C ALA A 37 11.52 -23.37 3.80
N LEU A 38 11.18 -23.15 5.07
CA LEU A 38 9.91 -22.51 5.46
C LEU A 38 9.95 -20.99 5.29
N TYR A 39 11.10 -20.37 5.56
CA TYR A 39 11.30 -18.93 5.53
C TYR A 39 12.57 -18.58 4.75
N PRO A 40 12.59 -18.77 3.42
CA PRO A 40 13.76 -18.42 2.61
C PRO A 40 14.06 -16.91 2.65
N ILE A 41 15.30 -16.52 2.35
CA ILE A 41 15.66 -15.11 2.18
C ILE A 41 14.71 -14.48 1.14
N GLY A 42 14.12 -13.34 1.49
CA GLY A 42 13.10 -12.65 0.69
C GLY A 42 11.65 -12.97 1.07
N CYS A 43 11.39 -13.96 1.93
CA CYS A 43 10.04 -14.25 2.40
C CYS A 43 9.48 -13.11 3.28
N ILE A 44 8.16 -13.00 3.32
CA ILE A 44 7.45 -12.07 4.19
C ILE A 44 6.79 -12.85 5.33
N TYR A 45 7.10 -12.49 6.56
CA TYR A 45 6.45 -12.96 7.78
C TYR A 45 5.45 -11.92 8.27
N MET A 46 4.26 -12.35 8.72
CA MET A 46 3.20 -11.48 9.22
C MET A 46 2.73 -11.95 10.60
N SER A 47 2.50 -11.02 11.53
CA SER A 47 2.06 -11.31 12.89
C SER A 47 1.26 -10.16 13.50
N THR A 48 0.33 -10.46 14.39
CA THR A 48 -0.37 -9.46 15.22
C THR A 48 0.47 -8.99 16.41
N VAL A 49 1.59 -9.67 16.69
CA VAL A 49 2.50 -9.34 17.80
C VAL A 49 3.79 -8.76 17.25
N ASN A 50 4.30 -7.69 17.87
CA ASN A 50 5.57 -7.07 17.49
C ASN A 50 6.78 -7.91 17.92
N LYS A 51 7.02 -9.02 17.24
CA LYS A 51 8.14 -9.91 17.51
C LYS A 51 8.66 -10.51 16.21
N THR A 52 9.95 -10.37 15.96
CA THR A 52 10.63 -11.02 14.84
C THR A 52 10.69 -12.54 15.06
N PRO A 53 10.83 -13.36 14.01
CA PRO A 53 10.87 -14.83 14.13
C PRO A 53 12.00 -15.42 14.99
N GLY A 54 12.99 -14.62 15.42
CA GLY A 54 14.03 -15.07 16.35
C GLY A 54 15.15 -15.91 15.74
N PHE A 55 15.10 -16.17 14.43
CA PHE A 55 16.17 -16.75 13.61
C PHE A 55 16.36 -15.89 12.36
N GLY A 56 17.55 -15.87 11.76
CA GLY A 56 17.84 -15.03 10.59
C GLY A 56 17.77 -13.52 10.87
N THR A 57 17.93 -12.72 9.81
CA THR A 57 17.86 -11.25 9.85
C THR A 57 16.61 -10.77 9.13
N TRP A 58 15.90 -9.81 9.72
CA TRP A 58 14.60 -9.36 9.25
C TRP A 58 14.50 -7.84 9.23
N GLU A 59 13.92 -7.31 8.16
CA GLU A 59 13.64 -5.89 8.00
C GLU A 59 12.13 -5.64 8.06
N PRO A 60 11.65 -4.64 8.84
CA PRO A 60 10.23 -4.36 8.96
C PRO A 60 9.66 -3.74 7.69
N ILE A 61 8.44 -4.14 7.34
CA ILE A 61 7.61 -3.52 6.31
C ILE A 61 6.51 -2.71 7.02
N GLN A 62 6.51 -1.39 6.86
CA GLN A 62 5.63 -0.49 7.61
C GLN A 62 4.83 0.43 6.69
N GLY A 63 3.61 0.77 7.12
CA GLY A 63 2.79 1.80 6.47
C GLY A 63 2.41 1.49 5.02
N ARG A 64 2.29 0.22 4.64
CA ARG A 64 1.94 -0.20 3.27
C ARG A 64 1.28 -1.56 3.23
N PHE A 65 0.44 -1.76 2.22
CA PHE A 65 -0.10 -3.07 1.87
C PHE A 65 0.88 -3.84 0.98
N ILE A 66 0.72 -5.16 0.92
CA ILE A 66 1.47 -6.00 -0.02
C ILE A 66 0.69 -6.10 -1.32
N LEU A 67 1.32 -5.65 -2.42
CA LEU A 67 0.82 -5.81 -3.77
C LEU A 67 1.59 -6.94 -4.46
N GLY A 68 0.85 -7.84 -5.14
CA GLY A 68 1.46 -8.91 -5.93
C GLY A 68 2.36 -8.36 -7.03
N ALA A 69 3.58 -8.88 -7.12
CA ALA A 69 4.54 -8.43 -8.12
C ALA A 69 4.05 -8.77 -9.55
N SER A 70 4.30 -7.85 -10.48
CA SER A 70 4.00 -8.00 -11.91
C SER A 70 5.02 -7.19 -12.74
N SER A 71 4.90 -7.20 -14.06
CA SER A 71 5.73 -6.35 -14.92
C SER A 71 5.52 -4.85 -14.65
N ALA A 72 4.28 -4.44 -14.33
CA ALA A 72 3.95 -3.07 -13.96
C ALA A 72 4.37 -2.71 -12.52
N TYR A 73 4.44 -3.72 -11.66
CA TYR A 73 4.82 -3.58 -10.25
C TYR A 73 5.95 -4.55 -9.91
N PRO A 74 7.21 -4.27 -10.33
CA PRO A 74 8.33 -5.17 -10.05
C PRO A 74 8.50 -5.41 -8.55
N ALA A 75 9.01 -6.60 -8.19
CA ALA A 75 9.21 -6.96 -6.79
C ALA A 75 10.09 -5.93 -6.06
N GLY A 76 9.62 -5.44 -4.91
CA GLY A 76 10.31 -4.41 -4.13
C GLY A 76 9.99 -2.97 -4.51
N SER A 77 9.22 -2.73 -5.57
CA SER A 77 8.67 -1.39 -5.85
C SER A 77 7.72 -0.93 -4.74
N THR A 78 7.61 0.39 -4.56
CA THR A 78 6.76 1.02 -3.54
C THR A 78 5.98 2.18 -4.15
N GLY A 79 4.84 2.54 -3.57
CA GLY A 79 3.98 3.63 -4.02
C GLY A 79 2.68 3.71 -3.23
N GLY A 80 1.72 4.48 -3.73
CA GLY A 80 0.41 4.70 -3.10
C GLY A 80 0.37 5.93 -2.18
N GLU A 81 -0.83 6.40 -1.89
CA GLU A 81 -1.10 7.59 -1.08
C GLU A 81 -2.19 7.27 -0.05
N ALA A 82 -1.93 7.57 1.23
CA ALA A 82 -2.91 7.39 2.30
C ALA A 82 -3.98 8.50 2.32
N SER A 83 -3.62 9.70 1.84
CA SER A 83 -4.50 10.86 1.75
C SER A 83 -4.25 11.56 0.43
N HIS A 84 -5.32 11.91 -0.28
CA HIS A 84 -5.23 12.47 -1.63
C HIS A 84 -6.12 13.71 -1.75
N ALA A 85 -5.55 14.79 -2.28
CA ALA A 85 -6.29 16.00 -2.66
C ALA A 85 -6.45 16.02 -4.18
N LEU A 86 -7.69 16.13 -4.64
CA LEU A 86 -7.99 16.15 -6.07
C LEU A 86 -7.31 17.32 -6.76
N THR A 87 -6.73 17.05 -7.92
CA THR A 87 -6.16 18.02 -8.84
C THR A 87 -7.21 18.54 -9.83
N VAL A 88 -6.90 19.65 -10.50
CA VAL A 88 -7.76 20.20 -11.56
C VAL A 88 -8.02 19.19 -12.68
N SER A 89 -7.02 18.36 -13.03
CA SER A 89 -7.16 17.30 -14.05
C SER A 89 -8.07 16.15 -13.63
N GLU A 90 -8.30 15.97 -12.34
CA GLU A 90 -9.18 14.91 -11.80
C GLU A 90 -10.62 15.38 -11.61
N MET A 91 -10.91 16.68 -11.81
CA MET A 91 -12.27 17.20 -11.74
C MET A 91 -13.09 16.78 -12.97
N PRO A 92 -14.23 16.08 -12.79
CA PRO A 92 -15.14 15.81 -13.89
C PRO A 92 -15.69 17.11 -14.50
N ARG A 93 -16.11 17.03 -15.76
CA ARG A 93 -16.83 18.12 -16.42
C ARG A 93 -18.08 18.47 -15.60
N HIS A 94 -18.18 19.71 -15.18
CA HIS A 94 -19.32 20.26 -14.43
C HIS A 94 -19.75 21.60 -15.04
N ASN A 95 -20.87 22.16 -14.57
CA ASN A 95 -21.33 23.49 -14.97
C ASN A 95 -21.69 24.33 -13.75
N HIS A 96 -21.69 25.64 -13.95
CA HIS A 96 -22.19 26.62 -13.00
C HIS A 96 -23.32 27.39 -13.68
N SER A 97 -24.48 27.46 -13.05
CA SER A 97 -25.62 28.24 -13.56
C SER A 97 -25.71 29.56 -12.82
N VAL A 98 -25.71 30.68 -13.57
CA VAL A 98 -25.99 32.00 -13.02
C VAL A 98 -27.42 32.36 -13.37
N LEU A 99 -28.27 32.55 -12.36
CA LEU A 99 -29.61 33.10 -12.53
C LEU A 99 -29.55 34.60 -12.26
N LEU A 100 -29.78 35.40 -13.29
CA LEU A 100 -29.86 36.86 -13.14
C LEU A 100 -31.30 37.28 -12.85
N LYS A 101 -31.45 38.29 -11.99
CA LYS A 101 -32.77 38.87 -11.68
C LYS A 101 -33.38 39.45 -12.97
N GLY A 102 -34.52 38.89 -13.41
CA GLY A 102 -35.22 39.28 -14.63
C GLY A 102 -34.99 38.36 -15.85
N GLN A 103 -34.16 37.31 -15.72
CA GLN A 103 -33.96 36.32 -16.78
C GLN A 103 -35.23 35.46 -16.94
N GLY A 104 -35.97 35.68 -18.03
CA GLY A 104 -37.05 34.77 -18.47
C GLY A 104 -36.50 33.55 -19.22
N SER A 105 -37.34 32.55 -19.50
CA SER A 105 -36.94 31.31 -20.21
C SER A 105 -36.74 31.48 -21.73
N GLY A 106 -37.11 32.65 -22.28
CA GLY A 106 -36.90 32.99 -23.68
C GLY A 106 -35.46 33.46 -23.89
N GLY A 107 -34.73 32.80 -24.79
CA GLY A 107 -33.32 33.10 -25.11
C GLY A 107 -33.11 34.47 -25.75
N ALA A 108 -33.25 35.54 -24.98
CA ALA A 108 -32.78 36.87 -25.33
C ALA A 108 -31.34 37.07 -24.80
N GLY A 109 -30.50 37.74 -25.59
CA GLY A 109 -29.12 38.06 -25.23
C GLY A 109 -29.07 38.93 -23.96
N ILE A 110 -28.17 38.57 -23.05
CA ILE A 110 -27.88 39.35 -21.85
C ILE A 110 -26.65 40.21 -22.16
N ASP A 111 -26.81 41.53 -22.21
CA ASP A 111 -25.71 42.47 -22.40
C ASP A 111 -24.95 42.72 -21.09
N PHE A 112 -23.65 42.45 -21.09
CA PHE A 112 -22.78 42.67 -19.93
C PHE A 112 -22.09 44.05 -20.04
N SER A 113 -22.55 45.05 -19.29
CA SER A 113 -21.83 46.32 -19.13
C SER A 113 -21.24 46.45 -17.72
N ALA A 114 -19.93 46.23 -17.58
CA ALA A 114 -19.22 46.46 -16.32
C ALA A 114 -18.74 47.92 -16.25
N SER A 115 -19.57 48.83 -15.74
CA SER A 115 -19.08 50.13 -15.27
C SER A 115 -18.67 49.99 -13.80
N GLY A 116 -17.44 50.35 -13.47
CA GLY A 116 -16.81 50.18 -12.14
C GLY A 116 -17.41 50.98 -10.98
N ALA A 117 -18.74 51.17 -10.95
CA ALA A 117 -19.47 51.71 -9.81
C ALA A 117 -20.20 50.56 -9.12
N SER A 118 -19.89 50.35 -7.85
CA SER A 118 -20.61 49.48 -6.94
C SER A 118 -22.11 49.80 -6.97
N GLY A 119 -22.93 48.89 -7.52
CA GLY A 119 -24.40 48.99 -7.42
C GLY A 119 -25.20 49.02 -8.73
N GLY A 120 -24.74 48.41 -9.83
CA GLY A 120 -25.61 48.16 -10.99
C GLY A 120 -26.81 47.25 -10.64
N PRO A 121 -27.91 47.27 -11.43
CA PRO A 121 -29.17 46.56 -11.13
C PRO A 121 -29.06 45.02 -11.04
N PHE A 122 -27.88 44.47 -11.30
CA PHE A 122 -27.55 43.04 -11.29
C PHE A 122 -26.48 42.69 -10.23
N GLY A 123 -26.62 43.23 -9.02
CA GLY A 123 -25.68 43.06 -7.91
C GLY A 123 -25.58 41.66 -7.29
N GLY A 124 -25.39 40.59 -8.06
CA GLY A 124 -25.29 39.24 -7.47
C GLY A 124 -24.80 38.08 -8.33
N GLY A 125 -24.32 38.30 -9.55
CA GLY A 125 -23.85 37.20 -10.42
C GLY A 125 -22.37 36.84 -10.24
N TYR A 126 -21.94 36.42 -9.06
CA TYR A 126 -20.57 35.91 -8.86
C TYR A 126 -20.56 34.37 -8.89
N ILE A 127 -19.85 33.76 -9.84
CA ILE A 127 -19.47 32.34 -9.78
C ILE A 127 -18.18 32.28 -8.96
N GLY A 128 -18.29 31.82 -7.72
CA GLY A 128 -17.14 31.62 -6.84
C GLY A 128 -16.54 30.22 -7.00
N GLU A 129 -15.32 30.06 -6.46
CA GLU A 129 -14.72 28.75 -6.29
C GLU A 129 -15.63 27.86 -5.44
N THR A 130 -15.86 26.62 -5.90
CA THR A 130 -16.63 25.62 -5.16
C THR A 130 -15.78 24.37 -4.98
N GLY A 131 -15.73 23.89 -3.74
CA GLY A 131 -14.86 22.78 -3.33
C GLY A 131 -13.93 23.21 -2.20
N SER A 132 -13.55 22.27 -1.34
CA SER A 132 -12.66 22.55 -0.22
C SER A 132 -11.18 22.44 -0.58
N GLY A 133 -10.84 21.72 -1.67
CA GLY A 133 -9.47 21.32 -1.98
C GLY A 133 -8.83 20.44 -0.90
N ALA A 134 -9.59 20.02 0.11
CA ALA A 134 -9.07 19.27 1.24
C ALA A 134 -8.77 17.83 0.82
N ALA A 135 -7.64 17.30 1.27
CA ALA A 135 -7.30 15.91 1.08
C ALA A 135 -8.29 15.01 1.83
N HIS A 136 -8.66 13.87 1.23
CA HIS A 136 -9.52 12.87 1.84
C HIS A 136 -8.75 11.57 2.07
N ASN A 137 -9.19 10.80 3.06
CA ASN A 137 -8.63 9.48 3.34
C ASN A 137 -8.84 8.55 2.14
N ASN A 138 -7.75 7.97 1.64
CA ASN A 138 -7.75 7.00 0.56
C ASN A 138 -7.47 5.57 1.05
N MET A 139 -7.35 5.39 2.38
CA MET A 139 -7.14 4.07 2.97
C MET A 139 -8.46 3.29 3.04
N PRO A 140 -8.56 2.09 2.41
CA PRO A 140 -9.68 1.19 2.64
C PRO A 140 -9.67 0.67 4.08
N PRO A 141 -10.80 0.18 4.64
CA PRO A 141 -10.81 -0.45 5.95
C PRO A 141 -9.75 -1.56 6.07
N TYR A 142 -8.97 -1.58 7.15
CA TYR A 142 -7.85 -2.50 7.33
C TYR A 142 -7.67 -2.97 8.78
N VAL A 143 -6.99 -4.10 8.94
CA VAL A 143 -6.39 -4.54 10.21
C VAL A 143 -4.88 -4.46 10.05
N ALA A 144 -4.21 -3.67 10.90
CA ALA A 144 -2.76 -3.57 10.87
C ALA A 144 -2.13 -4.80 11.50
N ALA A 145 -1.12 -5.37 10.83
CA ALA A 145 -0.27 -6.42 11.34
C ALA A 145 1.20 -6.01 11.16
N TYR A 146 2.06 -6.53 12.02
CA TYR A 146 3.49 -6.41 11.84
C TYR A 146 3.94 -7.33 10.72
N MET A 147 4.74 -6.79 9.80
CA MET A 147 5.26 -7.50 8.64
C MET A 147 6.77 -7.34 8.58
N TRP A 148 7.48 -8.40 8.22
CA TRP A 148 8.93 -8.38 8.06
C TRP A 148 9.38 -9.16 6.85
N LYS A 149 10.41 -8.67 6.15
CA LYS A 149 11.10 -9.36 5.07
C LYS A 149 12.39 -9.98 5.60
N ARG A 150 12.65 -11.26 5.31
CA ARG A 150 13.93 -11.89 5.64
C ARG A 150 15.03 -11.41 4.69
N THR A 151 16.17 -10.97 5.23
CA THR A 151 17.32 -10.49 4.45
C THR A 151 18.57 -11.33 4.59
N ALA A 152 18.69 -12.14 5.66
CA ALA A 152 19.70 -13.17 5.83
C ALA A 152 19.14 -14.36 6.64
#